data_AF-A0A2D6A4I6-F1
#
_entry.id   AF-A0A2D6A4I6-F1
#
_cell.length_a   1.000
_cell.length_b   1.000
_cell.length_c   1.000
_cell.angle_alpha   90.00
_cell.angle_beta   90.00
_cell.angle_gamma   90.00
#
_symmetry.space_group_name_H-M   'P 1'
#
loop_
_entity.id
_entity.type
_entity.pdbx_description
1 polymer ?
#
loop_
_entity_poly.entity_id
_entity_poly.type
_entity_poly.pdbx_seq_one_letter_code
_entity_poly.pdbx_strand_id
1 'polypeptide(L)'
;DGSDRPVRDVTVLTNRGKVIRQGKWKLITHLGSGGFSRPRRVEPRPGGPKGQLYDLAADPSETTNLWLREPTIVDLLTERLAAARKKRFAAARKQ
;
A
#
# COMPACT_ATOMS: atom_id res chain seq x y z
N ASP A 1 15.27 8.55 -24.87
CA ASP A 1 13.99 9.07 -24.35
C ASP A 1 13.30 7.99 -23.51
N GLY A 2 13.85 7.72 -22.32
CA GLY A 2 13.36 6.65 -21.45
C GLY A 2 12.00 7.03 -20.85
N SER A 3 10.92 6.57 -21.46
CA SER A 3 9.60 6.62 -20.86
C SER A 3 9.64 5.80 -19.56
N ASP A 4 9.81 6.50 -18.44
CA ASP A 4 9.78 5.99 -17.07
C ASP A 4 8.35 5.57 -16.69
N ARG A 5 7.73 4.74 -17.54
CA ARG A 5 6.48 4.08 -17.21
C ARG A 5 6.87 2.84 -16.41
N PRO A 6 6.42 2.70 -15.16
CA PRO A 6 6.75 1.53 -14.38
C PRO A 6 6.29 0.29 -15.16
N VAL A 7 7.17 -0.71 -15.28
CA VAL A 7 6.93 -1.99 -16.00
C VAL A 7 5.65 -2.70 -15.50
N ARG A 8 5.14 -2.30 -14.32
CA ARG A 8 3.80 -2.64 -13.82
C ARG A 8 3.14 -1.40 -13.20
N ASP A 9 1.93 -1.09 -13.64
CA ASP A 9 1.11 0.00 -13.08
C ASP A 9 0.80 -0.21 -11.58
N VAL A 10 0.71 -1.48 -11.15
CA VAL A 10 0.41 -1.85 -9.76
C VAL A 10 1.40 -2.90 -9.25
N THR A 11 2.03 -2.62 -8.10
CA THR A 11 2.84 -3.60 -7.36
C THR A 11 2.13 -3.98 -6.08
N VAL A 12 1.89 -5.29 -5.87
CA VAL A 12 1.33 -5.84 -4.62
C VAL A 12 2.37 -6.70 -3.92
N LEU A 13 2.72 -6.35 -2.69
CA LEU A 13 3.59 -7.14 -1.82
C LEU A 13 2.73 -7.81 -0.75
N THR A 14 2.86 -9.13 -0.59
CA THR A 14 2.07 -9.91 0.39
C THR A 14 2.90 -10.54 1.51
N ASN A 15 4.22 -10.67 1.33
CA ASN A 15 5.09 -11.39 2.28
C ASN A 15 5.41 -10.58 3.57
N ARG A 16 5.10 -9.28 3.59
CA ARG A 16 5.42 -8.35 4.72
C ARG A 16 4.23 -7.51 5.16
N GLY A 17 3.00 -7.90 4.77
CA GLY A 17 1.77 -7.13 4.94
C GLY A 17 1.00 -7.02 3.62
N LYS A 18 -0.18 -6.38 3.61
CA LYS A 18 -0.87 -6.06 2.36
C LYS A 18 -0.45 -4.65 1.94
N VAL A 19 0.43 -4.55 0.95
CA VAL A 19 0.93 -3.28 0.41
C VAL A 19 0.57 -3.21 -1.06
N ILE A 20 0.09 -2.05 -1.50
CA ILE A 20 -0.10 -1.73 -2.90
C ILE A 20 0.63 -0.42 -3.21
N ARG A 21 1.38 -0.41 -4.32
CA ARG A 21 1.92 0.81 -4.92
C ARG A 21 1.31 0.99 -6.29
N GLN A 22 0.82 2.19 -6.56
CA GLN A 22 0.27 2.56 -7.85
C GLN A 22 0.57 4.03 -8.15
N GLY A 23 1.32 4.26 -9.23
CA GLY A 23 1.90 5.57 -9.52
C GLY A 23 2.70 6.11 -8.33
N LYS A 24 2.38 7.34 -7.92
CA LYS A 24 3.00 8.00 -6.76
C LYS A 24 2.53 7.46 -5.41
N TRP A 25 1.40 6.76 -5.36
CA TRP A 25 0.80 6.37 -4.09
C TRP A 25 1.29 5.02 -3.59
N LYS A 26 1.51 4.92 -2.28
CA LYS A 26 1.77 3.66 -1.58
C LYS A 26 0.85 3.52 -0.37
N LEU A 27 0.08 2.44 -0.35
CA LEU A 27 -0.82 2.07 0.75
C LEU A 27 -0.29 0.83 1.46
N ILE A 28 -0.28 0.88 2.79
CA ILE A 28 0.07 -0.23 3.69
C ILE A 28 -1.11 -0.44 4.66
N THR A 29 -1.72 -1.62 4.68
CA THR A 29 -2.94 -1.86 5.50
C THR A 29 -2.66 -2.17 6.98
N HIS A 30 -1.50 -1.77 7.51
CA HIS A 30 -1.15 -1.94 8.91
C HIS A 30 -0.20 -0.81 9.33
N LEU A 31 -0.12 -0.55 10.63
CA LEU A 31 0.86 0.38 11.20
C LEU A 31 2.12 -0.35 11.65
N GLY A 32 3.25 0.35 11.67
CA GLY A 32 4.57 -0.19 12.00
C GLY A 32 5.40 -0.52 10.76
N SER A 33 6.64 -0.97 10.97
CA SER A 33 7.65 -1.12 9.91
C SER A 33 7.45 -2.33 8.99
N GLY A 34 6.61 -3.29 9.39
CA GLY A 34 6.47 -4.56 8.66
C GLY A 34 7.73 -5.46 8.69
N GLY A 35 8.76 -5.15 9.49
CA GLY A 35 9.89 -6.06 9.74
C GLY A 35 11.29 -5.47 9.65
N PHE A 36 11.48 -4.26 9.11
CA PHE A 36 12.80 -3.64 8.94
C PHE A 36 13.34 -2.97 10.22
N SER A 37 12.45 -2.44 11.05
CA SER A 37 12.78 -1.75 12.30
C SER A 37 11.74 -2.03 13.39
N ARG A 38 12.03 -1.71 14.65
CA ARG A 38 11.00 -1.74 15.71
C ARG A 38 10.28 -0.38 15.74
N PRO A 39 8.96 -0.33 16.02
CA PRO A 39 8.05 -1.46 16.19
C PRO A 39 7.62 -2.09 14.84
N ARG A 40 7.51 -3.42 14.81
CA ARG A 40 7.09 -4.17 13.61
C ARG A 40 5.61 -3.97 13.29
N ARG A 41 4.78 -3.91 14.34
CA ARG A 41 3.35 -3.61 14.29
C ARG A 41 3.02 -2.59 15.37
N VAL A 42 2.07 -1.73 15.07
CA VAL A 42 1.49 -0.77 16.02
C VAL A 42 -0.02 -0.95 16.00
N GLU A 43 -0.64 -0.95 17.18
CA GLU A 43 -2.09 -1.03 17.28
C GLU A 43 -2.71 0.33 16.91
N PRO A 44 -3.75 0.37 16.06
CA PRO A 44 -4.49 1.59 15.79
C PRO A 44 -5.11 2.15 17.07
N ARG A 45 -5.08 3.47 17.21
CA ARG A 45 -5.80 4.17 18.28
C ARG A 45 -7.20 4.57 17.78
N PRO A 46 -8.19 4.72 18.68
CA PRO A 46 -9.50 5.29 18.31
C PRO A 46 -9.33 6.64 17.60
N GLY A 47 -10.01 6.83 16.46
CA GLY A 47 -9.89 8.02 15.61
C GLY A 47 -8.56 8.16 14.85
N GLY A 48 -7.61 7.27 15.08
CA GLY A 48 -6.31 7.25 14.41
C GLY A 48 -6.32 6.52 13.06
N PRO A 49 -5.21 6.60 12.32
CA PRO A 49 -5.06 5.83 11.09
C PRO A 49 -5.04 4.34 11.39
N LYS A 50 -5.64 3.52 10.52
CA LYS A 50 -5.62 2.05 10.63
C LYS A 50 -4.51 1.42 9.78
N GLY A 51 -3.84 2.24 8.98
CA GLY A 51 -2.74 1.86 8.11
C GLY A 51 -1.95 3.10 7.71
N GLN A 52 -1.21 3.00 6.62
CA GLN A 52 -0.30 4.04 6.16
C GLN A 52 -0.56 4.35 4.69
N LEU A 53 -0.61 5.63 4.34
CA LEU A 53 -0.69 6.12 2.96
C LEU A 53 0.40 7.17 2.76
N TYR A 54 1.17 7.03 1.69
CA TYR A 54 2.25 7.95 1.34
C TYR A 54 2.15 8.38 -0.12
N ASP A 55 2.44 9.66 -0.37
CA ASP A 55 2.75 10.19 -1.70
C ASP A 55 4.26 10.11 -1.91
N LEU A 56 4.73 9.09 -2.62
CA LEU A 56 6.14 8.86 -2.88
C LEU A 56 6.76 9.85 -3.86
N ALA A 57 5.97 10.65 -4.58
CA ALA A 57 6.52 11.72 -5.41
C ALA A 57 6.90 12.93 -4.55
N ALA A 58 6.09 13.24 -3.54
CA ALA A 58 6.34 14.35 -2.62
C ALA A 58 7.20 13.95 -1.39
N ASP A 59 7.07 12.71 -0.94
CA ASP A 59 7.69 12.17 0.27
C ASP A 59 8.23 10.74 0.01
N PRO A 60 9.35 10.60 -0.73
CA PRO A 60 9.97 9.31 -1.01
C PRO A 60 10.42 8.55 0.25
N SER A 61 10.67 9.29 1.35
CA SER A 61 11.15 8.77 2.63
C SER A 61 10.01 8.29 3.55
N GLU A 62 8.74 8.37 3.11
CA GLU A 62 7.57 7.86 3.85
C GLU A 62 7.42 8.46 5.26
N THR A 63 7.70 9.74 5.39
CA THR A 63 7.69 10.47 6.67
C THR A 63 6.29 10.93 7.10
N THR A 64 5.42 11.22 6.14
CA THR A 64 4.10 11.83 6.39
C THR A 64 2.98 10.87 6.02
N ASN A 65 2.34 10.27 7.04
CA ASN A 65 1.19 9.39 6.82
C ASN A 65 -0.08 10.20 6.49
N LEU A 66 -0.53 10.10 5.25
CA LEU A 66 -1.70 10.79 4.71
C LEU A 66 -3.02 10.02 4.89
N TRP A 67 -3.03 8.90 5.60
CA TRP A 67 -4.20 8.01 5.74
C TRP A 67 -5.47 8.75 6.16
N LEU A 68 -5.39 9.65 7.13
CA LEU A 68 -6.54 10.43 7.61
C LEU A 68 -6.84 11.67 6.75
N ARG A 69 -5.86 12.13 5.95
CA ARG A 69 -6.00 13.33 5.11
C ARG A 69 -6.59 13.02 3.75
N GLU A 70 -6.30 11.83 3.22
CA GLU A 70 -6.68 11.41 1.86
C GLU A 70 -7.52 10.11 1.88
N PRO A 71 -8.69 10.09 2.54
CA PRO A 71 -9.49 8.86 2.70
C PRO A 71 -9.95 8.29 1.35
N THR A 72 -10.25 9.15 0.37
CA THR A 72 -10.65 8.70 -0.98
C THR A 72 -9.56 7.89 -1.67
N ILE A 73 -8.28 8.26 -1.48
CA ILE A 73 -7.15 7.50 -2.03
C ILE A 73 -6.95 6.19 -1.28
N VAL A 74 -7.15 6.21 0.05
CA VAL A 74 -7.12 4.99 0.88
C VAL A 74 -8.14 3.97 0.36
N ASP A 75 -9.38 4.39 0.13
CA ASP A 75 -10.47 3.52 -0.33
C ASP A 75 -10.17 2.96 -1.73
N LEU A 76 -9.80 3.84 -2.68
CA LEU A 76 -9.45 3.44 -4.05
C LEU A 76 -8.34 2.38 -4.09
N LEU A 77 -7.26 2.59 -3.35
CA LEU A 77 -6.14 1.65 -3.32
C LEU A 77 -6.49 0.37 -2.58
N THR A 78 -7.34 0.44 -1.56
CA THR A 78 -7.84 -0.74 -0.83
C THR A 78 -8.67 -1.64 -1.74
N GLU A 79 -9.55 -1.05 -2.56
CA GLU A 79 -10.34 -1.78 -3.56
C GLU A 79 -9.44 -2.43 -4.62
N ARG A 80 -8.46 -1.68 -5.15
CA ARG A 80 -7.50 -2.19 -6.14
C ARG A 80 -6.66 -3.34 -5.58
N LEU A 81 -6.23 -3.24 -4.32
CA LEU A 81 -5.53 -4.31 -3.62
C LEU A 81 -6.41 -5.57 -3.48
N ALA A 82 -7.68 -5.41 -3.13
CA ALA A 82 -8.63 -6.53 -3.05
C ALA A 82 -8.84 -7.19 -4.43
N ALA A 83 -9.01 -6.39 -5.48
CA ALA A 83 -9.18 -6.87 -6.85
C ALA A 83 -7.95 -7.62 -7.37
N ALA A 84 -6.74 -7.08 -7.14
CA ALA A 84 -5.48 -7.72 -7.53
C ALA A 84 -5.30 -9.09 -6.85
N ARG A 85 -5.71 -9.20 -5.57
CA ARG A 85 -5.70 -10.49 -4.86
C ARG A 85 -6.69 -11.49 -5.46
N LYS A 86 -7.92 -11.08 -5.78
CA LYS A 86 -8.92 -11.95 -6.44
C LYS A 86 -8.39 -12.51 -7.77
N LYS A 87 -7.79 -11.67 -8.61
CA LYS A 87 -7.16 -12.08 -9.88
C LYS A 87 -6.05 -13.11 -9.65
N ARG A 88 -5.21 -12.93 -8.62
CA ARG A 88 -4.14 -13.86 -8.28
C ARG A 88 -4.67 -15.24 -7.84
N PHE A 89 -5.76 -15.27 -7.06
CA PHE A 89 -6.39 -16.52 -6.64
C PHE A 89 -7.15 -17.25 -7.76
N ALA A 90 -7.69 -16.51 -8.74
CA ALA A 90 -8.31 -17.11 -9.92
C ALA A 90 -7.25 -17.73 -10.85
N ALA A 91 -6.10 -17.07 -11.04
CA ALA A 91 -4.98 -17.61 -11.82
C ALA A 91 -4.32 -18.83 -11.16
N ALA A 92 -4.28 -18.89 -9.82
CA ALA A 92 -3.72 -20.03 -9.09
C ALA A 92 -4.61 -21.29 -9.08
N ARG A 93 -5.91 -21.18 -9.39
CA ARG A 93 -6.86 -22.30 -9.44
C ARG A 93 -7.02 -22.94 -10.83
N LYS A 94 -6.39 -22.36 -11.86
CA LYS A 94 -6.41 -22.86 -13.25
C LYS A 94 -5.18 -23.70 -13.61
N GLN A 95 -4.47 -24.24 -12.61
CA GLN A 95 -3.33 -25.14 -12.79
C GLN A 95 -3.57 -26.43 -11.99
#